data_AF-A0AAD6E544-F1
#
_entry.id   AF-A0AAD6E544-F1
#
_cell.length_a   1.000
_cell.length_b   1.000
_cell.length_c   1.000
_cell.angle_alpha   90.00
_cell.angle_beta   90.00
_cell.angle_gamma   90.00
#
_symmetry.space_group_name_H-M   'P 1'
#
loop_
_entity.id
_entity.type
_entity.pdbx_description
1 polymer ?
#
loop_
_entity_poly.entity_id
_entity_poly.type
_entity_poly.pdbx_seq_one_letter_code
_entity_poly.pdbx_strand_id
1 'polypeptide(L)'
;MGSIISIFHPGFTWPQRISPIICKITPKIPRSPGKLGRRAWDLLHTSLYTIWNWYSGWYGIEFDSRIMDLPFGLILKSSDRTSKEEAASIQMTRATEQPNEPYNRFWSMLMTRLSGILLENSYGPLDVNSEEPWLFEFRNCIIPMREWVSPYAERI
;
A
#
# COMPACT_ATOMS: atom_id res chain seq x y z
N MET A 1 0.73 21.61 -23.13
CA MET A 1 -0.43 22.15 -22.39
C MET A 1 -1.43 21.02 -22.06
N GLY A 2 -0.97 19.93 -21.42
CA GLY A 2 -1.78 18.71 -21.21
C GLY A 2 -1.43 17.88 -19.97
N SER A 3 -0.67 18.43 -19.01
CA SER A 3 -0.20 17.63 -17.86
C SER A 3 -1.20 17.53 -16.69
N ILE A 4 -2.06 18.53 -16.48
CA ILE A 4 -2.89 18.59 -15.27
C ILE A 4 -4.00 17.53 -15.28
N ILE A 5 -4.58 17.20 -16.44
CA ILE A 5 -5.67 16.21 -16.53
C ILE A 5 -5.12 14.78 -16.29
N SER A 6 -3.86 14.53 -16.64
CA SER A 6 -3.26 13.19 -16.49
C SER A 6 -3.14 12.73 -15.03
N ILE A 7 -2.95 13.67 -14.08
CA ILE A 7 -2.75 13.33 -12.67
C ILE A 7 -4.04 12.84 -11.99
N PHE A 8 -5.19 13.24 -12.53
CA PHE A 8 -6.51 12.83 -12.05
C PHE A 8 -7.00 11.56 -12.72
N HIS A 9 -6.25 10.99 -13.67
CA HIS A 9 -6.65 9.75 -14.33
C HIS A 9 -6.52 8.57 -13.36
N PRO A 10 -7.46 7.60 -13.33
CA PRO A 10 -7.43 6.48 -12.38
C PRO A 10 -6.19 5.59 -12.59
N GLY A 11 -5.72 5.50 -13.82
CA GLY A 11 -4.47 4.83 -14.19
C GLY A 11 -3.19 5.63 -13.94
N PHE A 12 -3.25 6.81 -13.31
CA PHE A 12 -2.05 7.59 -13.02
C PHE A 12 -1.14 6.86 -12.03
N THR A 13 0.16 6.86 -12.30
CA THR A 13 1.18 6.31 -11.41
C THR A 13 2.28 7.33 -11.21
N TRP A 14 2.75 7.49 -9.97
CA TRP A 14 3.88 8.36 -9.70
C TRP A 14 5.15 7.80 -10.34
N PRO A 15 6.03 8.65 -10.89
CA PRO A 15 7.33 8.21 -11.36
C PRO A 15 8.11 7.64 -10.17
N GLN A 16 8.31 6.32 -10.18
CA GLN A 16 8.99 5.64 -9.10
C GLN A 16 10.50 5.79 -9.28
N ARG A 17 11.16 6.38 -8.27
CA ARG A 17 12.61 6.24 -8.15
C ARG A 17 12.89 4.84 -7.64
N ILE A 18 13.35 3.95 -8.53
CA ILE A 18 13.85 2.65 -8.14
C ILE A 18 15.14 2.89 -7.36
N SER A 19 15.09 2.67 -6.04
CA SER A 19 16.30 2.64 -5.23
C SER A 19 16.97 1.29 -5.44
N PRO A 20 18.20 1.23 -5.98
CA PRO A 20 18.92 -0.03 -6.14
C PRO A 20 19.41 -0.60 -4.79
N ILE A 21 19.24 0.14 -3.69
CA ILE A 21 19.77 -0.21 -2.38
C ILE A 21 18.70 -0.98 -1.59
N ILE A 22 18.97 -2.26 -1.36
CA ILE A 22 18.14 -3.13 -0.52
C ILE A 22 18.34 -2.75 0.94
N CYS A 23 17.25 -2.52 1.67
CA CYS A 23 17.29 -2.11 3.06
C CYS A 23 17.73 -3.28 3.95
N LYS A 24 18.96 -3.22 4.45
CA LYS A 24 19.54 -4.22 5.37
C LYS A 24 19.18 -3.98 6.83
N ILE A 25 18.67 -2.79 7.15
CA ILE A 25 18.34 -2.39 8.52
C ILE A 25 16.84 -2.54 8.72
N THR A 26 16.42 -3.07 9.86
CA THR A 26 15.02 -3.11 10.24
C THR A 26 14.45 -1.70 10.28
N PRO A 27 13.43 -1.39 9.46
CA PRO A 27 12.79 -0.09 9.50
C PRO A 27 12.10 0.12 10.86
N LYS A 28 12.11 1.36 11.35
CA LYS A 28 11.48 1.69 12.64
C LYS A 28 9.98 1.47 12.55
N ILE A 29 9.38 0.84 13.56
CA ILE A 29 7.92 0.80 13.66
C ILE A 29 7.42 2.24 13.82
N PRO A 30 6.51 2.71 12.98
CA PRO A 30 5.79 3.95 13.20
C PRO A 30 5.00 3.89 14.49
N ARG A 31 4.98 5.02 15.21
CA ARG A 31 4.22 5.11 16.45
C ARG A 31 2.74 5.12 16.13
N SER A 32 1.96 4.35 16.88
CA SER A 32 0.50 4.41 16.76
C SER A 32 0.02 5.85 16.99
N PRO A 33 -0.88 6.37 16.13
CA PRO A 33 -1.34 7.75 16.26
C PRO A 33 -2.09 7.93 17.59
N GLY A 34 -1.81 9.04 18.26
CA GLY A 34 -2.52 9.46 19.47
C GLY A 34 -4.00 9.75 19.21
N LYS A 35 -4.78 10.04 20.26
CA LYS A 35 -6.24 10.29 20.15
C LYS A 35 -6.61 11.34 19.10
N LEU A 36 -5.83 12.42 18.99
CA LEU A 36 -6.03 13.47 17.99
C LEU A 36 -5.75 12.98 16.58
N GLY A 37 -4.65 12.23 16.39
CA GLY A 37 -4.30 11.64 15.10
C GLY A 37 -5.38 10.68 14.60
N ARG A 38 -5.98 9.88 15.50
CA ARG A 38 -7.10 8.99 15.14
C ARG A 38 -8.32 9.75 14.63
N ARG A 39 -8.70 10.85 15.29
CA ARG A 39 -9.84 11.69 14.83
C ARG A 39 -9.56 12.35 13.49
N ALA A 40 -8.35 12.87 13.29
CA ALA A 40 -7.95 13.44 12.01
C ALA A 40 -8.04 12.38 10.89
N TRP A 41 -7.70 11.13 11.20
CA TRP A 41 -7.75 10.04 10.25
C TRP A 41 -9.17 9.57 9.92
N ASP A 42 -10.06 9.51 10.91
CA ASP A 42 -11.49 9.24 10.69
C ASP A 42 -12.12 10.28 9.75
N LEU A 43 -11.78 11.56 9.94
CA LEU A 43 -12.21 12.64 9.06
C LEU A 43 -11.65 12.49 7.65
N LEU A 44 -10.37 12.15 7.54
CA LEU A 44 -9.72 11.92 6.25
C LEU A 44 -10.35 10.75 5.50
N HIS A 45 -10.58 9.61 6.16
CA HIS A 45 -11.25 8.47 5.55
C HIS A 45 -12.67 8.78 5.07
N THR A 46 -13.45 9.51 5.88
CA THR A 46 -14.79 9.95 5.50
C THR A 46 -14.74 10.88 4.27
N SER A 47 -13.77 11.79 4.25
CA SER A 47 -13.57 12.71 3.13
C SER A 47 -13.14 11.98 1.86
N LEU A 48 -12.21 11.02 1.97
CA LEU A 48 -11.74 10.20 0.86
C LEU A 48 -12.86 9.37 0.25
N TYR A 49 -13.74 8.78 1.06
CA TYR A 49 -14.90 8.03 0.56
C TYR A 49 -15.87 8.94 -0.21
N THR A 50 -16.10 10.16 0.29
CA THR A 50 -16.94 11.16 -0.38
C THR A 50 -16.34 11.59 -1.71
N ILE A 51 -15.03 11.87 -1.73
CA ILE A 51 -14.27 12.23 -2.93
C ILE A 51 -14.32 11.08 -3.93
N TRP A 52 -14.13 9.85 -3.46
CA TRP A 52 -14.18 8.66 -4.29
C TRP A 52 -15.54 8.49 -4.97
N ASN A 53 -16.65 8.63 -4.23
CA ASN A 53 -18.00 8.50 -4.79
C ASN A 53 -18.29 9.56 -5.87
N TRP A 54 -17.80 10.79 -5.67
CA TRP A 54 -17.90 11.84 -6.67
C TRP A 54 -17.02 11.55 -7.90
N TYR A 55 -15.80 11.07 -7.67
CA TYR A 55 -14.81 10.77 -8.70
C TYR A 55 -15.18 9.55 -9.55
N SER A 56 -15.70 8.48 -8.94
CA SER A 56 -16.14 7.27 -9.63
C SER A 56 -17.33 7.56 -10.55
N GLY A 57 -18.25 8.42 -10.12
CA GLY A 57 -19.34 8.92 -10.97
C GLY A 57 -18.86 9.74 -12.16
N TRP A 58 -17.73 10.45 -12.04
CA TRP A 58 -17.15 11.23 -13.14
C TRP A 58 -16.44 10.35 -14.17
N TYR A 59 -15.75 9.29 -13.73
CA TYR A 59 -14.95 8.41 -14.62
C TYR A 59 -15.63 7.08 -14.98
N GLY A 60 -16.84 6.81 -14.48
CA GLY A 60 -17.57 5.58 -14.76
C GLY A 60 -16.87 4.32 -14.25
N ILE A 61 -16.16 4.43 -13.13
CA ILE A 61 -15.39 3.32 -12.55
C ILE A 61 -16.36 2.33 -11.90
N GLU A 62 -16.20 1.03 -12.20
CA GLU A 62 -17.00 -0.02 -11.57
C GLU A 62 -16.75 -0.05 -10.05
N PHE A 63 -17.83 -0.19 -9.28
CA PHE A 63 -17.76 -0.26 -7.82
C PHE A 63 -17.09 -1.58 -7.42
N ASP A 64 -15.83 -1.52 -7.00
CA ASP A 64 -15.17 -2.58 -6.23
C ASP A 64 -15.09 -2.15 -4.76
N SER A 65 -15.77 -2.90 -3.88
CA SER A 65 -15.76 -2.62 -2.44
C SER A 65 -14.39 -2.82 -1.80
N ARG A 66 -13.45 -3.51 -2.47
CA ARG A 66 -12.13 -3.86 -1.94
C ARG A 66 -11.06 -2.86 -2.34
N ILE A 67 -11.14 -2.30 -3.54
CA ILE A 67 -10.13 -1.41 -4.10
C ILE A 67 -10.81 -0.19 -4.70
N MET A 68 -10.58 0.96 -4.08
CA MET A 68 -11.14 2.25 -4.51
C MET A 68 -10.03 3.09 -5.11
N ASP A 69 -10.04 3.24 -6.44
CA ASP A 69 -9.10 4.10 -7.16
C ASP A 69 -9.42 5.58 -6.90
N LEU A 70 -8.43 6.32 -6.42
CA LEU A 70 -8.51 7.74 -6.10
C LEU A 70 -7.64 8.57 -7.07
N PRO A 71 -7.92 9.88 -7.20
CA PRO A 71 -7.08 10.76 -8.00
C PRO A 71 -5.63 10.80 -7.47
N PHE A 72 -4.71 11.30 -8.30
CA PHE A 72 -3.28 11.36 -7.99
C PHE A 72 -2.63 9.99 -7.85
N GLY A 73 -3.19 8.95 -8.47
CA GLY A 73 -2.68 7.59 -8.35
C GLY A 73 -2.70 7.08 -6.91
N LEU A 74 -3.68 7.53 -6.13
CA LEU A 74 -3.94 6.99 -4.79
C LEU A 74 -4.89 5.81 -4.91
N ILE A 75 -4.75 4.84 -4.02
CA ILE A 75 -5.62 3.67 -3.94
C ILE A 75 -6.03 3.51 -2.49
N LEU A 76 -7.33 3.44 -2.25
CA LEU A 76 -7.86 3.11 -0.95
C LEU A 76 -8.27 1.64 -0.96
N LYS A 77 -7.47 0.79 -0.31
CA LYS A 77 -7.77 -0.63 -0.15
C LYS A 77 -8.62 -0.81 1.10
N SER A 78 -9.88 -1.17 0.94
CA SER A 78 -10.76 -1.55 2.05
C SER A 78 -10.58 -3.05 2.32
N SER A 79 -10.33 -3.41 3.56
CA SER A 79 -10.20 -4.81 3.95
C SER A 79 -10.85 -5.05 5.29
N ASP A 80 -11.77 -6.02 5.29
CA ASP A 80 -12.57 -6.40 6.45
C ASP A 80 -11.72 -7.15 7.51
N ARG A 81 -10.45 -7.45 7.20
CA ARG A 81 -9.56 -8.30 8.01
C ARG A 81 -8.12 -7.80 8.13
N THR A 82 -7.80 -6.58 7.73
CA THR A 82 -6.42 -6.08 7.88
C THR A 82 -6.07 -6.06 9.36
N SER A 83 -5.16 -6.94 9.76
CA SER A 83 -4.72 -7.02 11.14
C SER A 83 -3.84 -5.79 11.46
N LYS A 84 -3.74 -5.43 12.74
CA LYS A 84 -2.87 -4.32 13.17
C LYS A 84 -1.40 -4.59 12.80
N GLU A 85 -1.06 -5.87 12.72
CA GLU A 85 0.26 -6.38 12.34
C GLU A 85 0.50 -6.23 10.84
N GLU A 86 -0.49 -6.54 9.98
CA GLU A 86 -0.41 -6.29 8.53
C GLU A 86 -0.23 -4.79 8.25
N ALA A 87 -1.04 -3.96 8.92
CA ALA A 87 -0.89 -2.51 8.90
C ALA A 87 0.52 -2.07 9.29
N ALA A 88 1.00 -2.49 10.47
CA ALA A 88 2.33 -2.14 10.96
C ALA A 88 3.46 -2.63 10.02
N SER A 89 3.30 -3.80 9.38
CA SER A 89 4.28 -4.34 8.42
C SER A 89 4.38 -3.47 7.16
N ILE A 90 3.26 -2.97 6.65
CA ILE A 90 3.23 -2.08 5.50
C ILE A 90 3.81 -0.72 5.87
N GLN A 91 3.50 -0.22 7.06
CA GLN A 91 4.08 1.03 7.56
C GLN A 91 5.59 0.93 7.86
N MET A 92 6.07 -0.25 8.25
CA MET A 92 7.51 -0.55 8.35
C MET A 92 8.16 -0.54 6.96
N THR A 93 7.47 -1.08 5.96
CA THR A 93 7.98 -1.13 4.57
C THR A 93 7.94 0.23 3.87
N ARG A 94 7.00 1.09 4.25
CA ARG A 94 6.82 2.46 3.73
C ARG A 94 6.31 3.36 4.84
N ALA A 95 6.96 4.52 5.02
CA ALA A 95 6.59 5.58 5.96
C ALA A 95 5.15 6.12 5.75
N THR A 96 4.18 5.29 6.10
CA THR A 96 2.74 5.53 6.06
C THR A 96 2.25 5.27 7.47
N GLU A 97 1.22 5.97 7.93
CA GLU A 97 0.69 5.85 9.29
C GLU A 97 -0.71 5.22 9.25
N GLN A 98 -1.03 4.33 10.20
CA GLN A 98 -2.39 3.77 10.37
C GLN A 98 -2.80 3.74 11.86
N PRO A 99 -4.08 3.99 12.18
CA PRO A 99 -4.58 3.94 13.55
C PRO A 99 -4.72 2.53 14.11
N ASN A 100 -4.37 2.39 15.39
CA ASN A 100 -4.64 1.23 16.23
C ASN A 100 -5.95 1.47 17.00
N GLU A 101 -7.06 0.88 16.56
CA GLU A 101 -8.28 0.73 17.38
C GLU A 101 -8.66 -0.76 17.48
N PRO A 102 -9.06 -1.25 18.66
CA PRO A 102 -9.58 -2.59 18.82
C PRO A 102 -11.10 -2.55 18.62
N TYR A 103 -11.61 -3.43 17.77
CA TYR A 103 -13.03 -3.73 17.57
C TYR A 103 -13.80 -2.79 16.62
N ASN A 104 -14.16 -3.37 15.47
CA ASN A 104 -15.29 -3.01 14.62
C ASN A 104 -15.19 -1.71 13.81
N ARG A 105 -14.36 -1.69 12.77
CA ARG A 105 -14.47 -0.72 11.67
C ARG A 105 -13.78 -1.25 10.42
N PHE A 106 -14.41 -1.02 9.26
CA PHE A 106 -13.80 -1.22 7.95
C PHE A 106 -12.43 -0.54 7.94
N TRP A 107 -11.36 -1.34 7.87
CA TRP A 107 -10.02 -0.80 7.77
C TRP A 107 -9.79 -0.44 6.32
N SER A 108 -9.47 0.83 6.06
CA SER A 108 -9.01 1.23 4.74
C SER A 108 -7.57 1.71 4.84
N MET A 109 -6.75 1.20 3.93
CA MET A 109 -5.35 1.57 3.82
C MET A 109 -5.19 2.44 2.59
N LEU A 110 -4.70 3.66 2.81
CA LEU A 110 -4.34 4.54 1.71
C LEU A 110 -2.96 4.15 1.19
N MET A 111 -2.90 3.81 -0.09
CA MET A 111 -1.70 3.41 -0.79
C MET A 111 -1.48 4.32 -2.00
N THR A 112 -0.24 4.36 -2.48
CA THR A 112 0.08 4.92 -3.79
C THR A 112 0.15 3.80 -4.82
N ARG A 113 -0.50 4.01 -5.97
CA ARG A 113 -0.40 3.13 -7.13
C ARG A 113 1.04 3.12 -7.60
N LEU A 114 1.57 1.91 -7.76
CA LEU A 114 2.90 1.70 -8.31
C LEU A 114 2.78 1.43 -9.80
N SER A 115 3.72 1.99 -10.55
CA SER A 115 3.91 1.60 -11.94
C SER A 115 4.43 0.16 -11.95
N GLY A 116 3.80 -0.70 -12.73
CA GLY A 116 4.12 -2.11 -12.79
C GLY A 116 3.34 -2.81 -13.88
N ILE A 117 3.71 -4.06 -14.11
CA ILE A 117 3.03 -4.95 -15.04
C ILE A 117 2.13 -5.87 -14.22
N LEU A 118 0.92 -6.13 -14.69
CA LEU A 118 0.05 -7.09 -14.04
C LEU A 118 0.74 -8.45 -14.09
N LEU A 119 0.95 -9.04 -12.91
CA LEU A 119 1.44 -10.39 -12.83
C LEU A 119 0.25 -11.35 -12.85
N GLU A 120 0.01 -11.93 -14.02
CA GLU A 120 -0.99 -12.99 -14.15
C GLU A 120 -0.40 -14.29 -13.61
N ASN A 121 -0.96 -14.79 -12.52
CA ASN A 121 -0.53 -16.05 -11.94
C ASN A 121 -1.04 -17.19 -12.82
N SER A 122 -0.15 -17.80 -13.59
CA SER A 122 -0.50 -18.95 -14.42
C SER A 122 -0.38 -20.24 -13.58
N TYR A 123 -1.25 -21.22 -13.83
CA TYR A 123 -1.06 -22.59 -13.31
C TYR A 123 0.01 -23.36 -14.10
N GLY A 124 0.72 -22.70 -15.01
CA GLY A 124 1.77 -23.30 -15.81
C GLY A 124 3.02 -23.62 -14.98
N PRO A 125 3.89 -24.50 -15.50
CA PRO A 125 5.22 -24.67 -14.92
C PRO A 125 6.02 -23.37 -15.01
N LEU A 126 6.88 -23.13 -14.03
CA LEU A 126 7.81 -21.99 -13.97
C LEU A 126 8.67 -21.93 -15.24
N ASP A 127 8.56 -20.86 -16.03
CA ASP A 127 9.46 -20.63 -17.17
C ASP A 127 10.73 -19.93 -16.70
N VAL A 128 11.78 -20.70 -16.43
CA VAL A 128 13.07 -20.19 -15.94
C VAL A 128 13.63 -19.06 -16.79
N ASN A 129 13.41 -19.04 -18.12
CA ASN A 129 14.02 -18.01 -18.97
C ASN A 129 13.36 -16.63 -18.80
N SER A 130 12.05 -16.59 -18.62
CA SER A 130 11.32 -15.35 -18.32
C SER A 130 11.29 -15.05 -16.83
N GLU A 131 11.31 -16.09 -16.00
CA GLU A 131 11.03 -16.03 -14.58
C GLU A 131 12.28 -16.14 -13.68
N GLU A 132 13.50 -16.26 -14.21
CA GLU A 132 14.70 -16.20 -13.37
C GLU A 132 15.01 -14.78 -12.85
N PRO A 133 14.89 -13.69 -13.64
CA PRO A 133 15.34 -12.36 -13.21
C PRO A 133 14.56 -11.80 -12.01
N TRP A 134 13.24 -11.83 -12.04
CA TRP A 134 12.39 -11.41 -10.92
C TRP A 134 12.51 -12.34 -9.68
N LEU A 135 12.77 -13.64 -9.84
CA LEU A 135 13.06 -14.54 -8.73
C LEU A 135 14.38 -14.19 -8.05
N PHE A 136 15.39 -13.82 -8.84
CA PHE A 136 16.67 -13.33 -8.34
C PHE A 136 16.50 -12.03 -7.55
N GLU A 137 15.78 -11.06 -8.09
CA GLU A 137 15.47 -9.80 -7.39
C GLU A 137 14.66 -10.03 -6.10
N PHE A 138 13.66 -10.91 -6.17
CA PHE A 138 12.85 -11.28 -5.02
C PHE A 138 13.69 -11.95 -3.92
N ARG A 139 14.59 -12.86 -4.31
CA ARG A 139 15.55 -13.49 -3.38
C ARG A 139 16.46 -12.45 -2.75
N ASN A 140 16.97 -11.50 -3.52
CA ASN A 140 17.83 -10.43 -3.02
C ASN A 140 17.09 -9.53 -2.01
N CYS A 141 15.78 -9.33 -2.17
CA CYS A 141 14.96 -8.61 -1.18
C CYS A 141 14.74 -9.44 0.10
N ILE A 142 14.44 -10.74 -0.04
CA ILE A 142 14.11 -11.61 1.10
C ILE A 142 15.29 -11.83 2.03
N ILE A 143 16.50 -12.03 1.48
CA ILE A 143 17.67 -12.39 2.30
C ILE A 143 17.91 -11.34 3.40
N PRO A 144 18.02 -10.03 3.11
CA PRO A 144 18.16 -9.01 4.14
C PRO A 144 16.94 -8.87 5.04
N MET A 145 15.72 -9.06 4.51
CA MET A 145 14.50 -9.01 5.33
C MET A 145 14.47 -10.11 6.40
N ARG A 146 15.05 -11.28 6.14
CA ARG A 146 15.18 -12.36 7.14
C ARG A 146 16.18 -12.05 8.24
N GLU A 147 17.14 -11.16 7.97
CA GLU A 147 18.12 -10.68 8.95
C GLU A 147 17.56 -9.56 9.83
N TRP A 148 16.35 -9.05 9.56
CA TRP A 148 15.74 -8.01 10.35
C TRP A 148 15.42 -8.50 11.77
N VAL A 149 15.80 -7.68 12.75
CA VAL A 149 15.52 -7.93 14.16
C VAL A 149 14.04 -7.66 14.43
N SER A 150 13.38 -8.56 15.16
CA SER A 150 12.00 -8.31 15.58
C SER A 150 11.96 -7.06 16.46
N PRO A 151 11.11 -6.08 16.15
CA PRO A 151 10.98 -4.89 16.97
C PRO A 151 10.31 -5.16 18.34
N TYR A 152 9.92 -6.41 18.61
CA TYR A 152 9.39 -6.88 19.89
C TYR A 152 10.37 -7.77 20.68
N ALA A 153 11.59 -8.01 20.16
CA ALA A 153 12.56 -8.93 20.76
C ALA A 153 13.10 -8.48 22.14
N GLU A 154 12.95 -7.21 22.52
CA GLU A 154 13.39 -6.69 23.83
C GLU A 154 12.36 -6.85 24.96
N ARG A 155 11.22 -7.54 24.73
CA ARG A 155 10.14 -7.69 25.72
C ARG A 155 9.88 -9.12 26.19
N ILE A 156 10.95 -9.88 26.46
CA ILE A 156 10.87 -11.13 27.23
C ILE A 156 11.77 -11.02 28.44
#